data_AF-J8FP29-F1
#
_entry.id   AF-J8FP29-F1
#
_cell.length_a   1.000
_cell.length_b   1.000
_cell.length_c   1.000
_cell.angle_alpha   90.00
_cell.angle_beta   90.00
_cell.angle_gamma   90.00
#
_symmetry.space_group_name_H-M   'P 1'
#
loop_
_entity.id
_entity.type
_entity.pdbx_description
1 polymer ?
#
loop_
_entity_poly.entity_id
_entity_poly.type
_entity_poly.pdbx_seq_one_letter_code
_entity_poly.pdbx_strand_id
1 'polypeptide(L)'
;MGLNLVACDDSIKEAANKTGDPLTGDGGDTYEDVAKFGEPDNKAESQAGDIKMIIASWSKNINGDLGANVNVTFTEKDGQKLATSKAQMGMK
;
A
#
# COMPACT_ATOMS: atom_id res chain seq x y z
N MET A 1 19.90 11.12 -21.72
CA MET A 1 18.60 10.51 -21.37
C MET A 1 18.84 9.61 -20.17
N GLY A 2 18.75 10.15 -18.96
CA GLY A 2 18.87 9.35 -17.74
C GLY A 2 17.47 8.85 -17.38
N LEU A 3 17.27 7.53 -17.42
CA LEU A 3 16.07 6.93 -16.84
C LEU A 3 16.05 7.29 -15.35
N ASN A 4 15.07 8.09 -14.97
CA ASN A 4 14.81 8.50 -13.59
C ASN A 4 14.22 7.30 -12.84
N LEU A 5 15.08 6.49 -12.21
CA LEU A 5 14.68 5.33 -11.42
C LEU A 5 14.29 5.70 -9.97
N VAL A 6 14.10 6.99 -9.65
CA VAL A 6 13.82 7.49 -8.29
C VAL A 6 12.33 7.83 -8.08
N ALA A 7 11.50 7.77 -9.13
CA ALA A 7 10.12 8.24 -9.04
C ALA A 7 9.13 7.24 -8.42
N CYS A 8 9.40 5.92 -8.46
CA CYS A 8 8.43 4.94 -7.97
C CYS A 8 8.41 4.85 -6.42
N ASP A 9 9.56 5.02 -5.77
CA ASP A 9 9.72 4.84 -4.32
C ASP A 9 8.97 5.91 -3.48
N ASP A 10 9.10 7.19 -3.82
CA ASP A 10 8.39 8.28 -3.13
C ASP A 10 6.90 8.26 -3.44
N SER A 11 6.52 7.83 -4.64
CA SER A 11 5.12 7.81 -5.06
C SER A 11 4.31 6.74 -4.32
N ILE A 12 4.89 5.56 -4.02
CA ILE A 12 4.22 4.57 -3.15
C ILE A 12 4.07 5.10 -1.73
N LYS A 13 5.09 5.80 -1.21
CA LYS A 13 5.05 6.41 0.12
C LYS A 13 3.98 7.51 0.22
N GLU A 14 3.81 8.33 -0.83
CA GLU A 14 2.74 9.32 -0.94
C GLU A 14 1.36 8.71 -1.15
N ALA A 15 1.20 7.75 -2.07
CA ALA A 15 -0.07 7.08 -2.34
C ALA A 15 -0.53 6.18 -1.19
N ALA A 16 0.39 5.64 -0.40
CA ALA A 16 0.05 4.95 0.84
C ALA A 16 -0.17 5.90 2.02
N ASN A 17 0.09 7.21 1.86
CA ASN A 17 0.03 8.14 2.98
C ASN A 17 -1.41 8.49 3.39
N LYS A 18 -2.36 8.35 2.47
CA LYS A 18 -3.77 8.63 2.72
C LYS A 18 -4.51 7.35 3.09
N THR A 19 -4.39 6.98 4.36
CA THR A 19 -5.29 5.98 4.96
C THR A 19 -6.58 6.67 5.38
N GLY A 20 -7.71 6.08 5.04
CA GLY A 20 -9.03 6.56 5.43
C GLY A 20 -9.43 6.06 6.81
N ASP A 21 -10.75 5.98 7.03
CA ASP A 21 -11.32 5.41 8.25
C ASP A 21 -10.71 4.02 8.55
N PRO A 22 -10.30 3.72 9.79
CA PRO A 22 -9.61 2.47 10.10
C PRO A 22 -10.48 1.21 9.95
N LEU A 23 -11.81 1.34 9.90
CA LEU A 23 -12.75 0.23 9.74
C LEU A 23 -13.17 0.07 8.28
N THR A 24 -13.44 1.16 7.57
CA THR A 24 -14.00 1.13 6.21
C THR A 24 -13.04 1.59 5.12
N GLY A 25 -11.99 2.31 5.47
CA GLY A 25 -11.04 2.95 4.55
C GLY A 25 -11.60 4.22 3.91
N ASP A 26 -12.76 4.70 4.36
CA ASP A 26 -13.44 5.85 3.76
C ASP A 26 -12.56 7.11 3.81
N GLY A 27 -12.42 7.79 2.67
CA GLY A 27 -11.50 8.92 2.50
C GLY A 27 -10.03 8.54 2.25
N GLY A 28 -9.71 7.25 2.23
CA GLY A 28 -8.39 6.72 1.90
C GLY A 28 -8.20 6.42 0.41
N ASP A 29 -6.96 6.14 0.03
CA ASP A 29 -6.61 5.80 -1.34
C ASP A 29 -7.05 4.38 -1.71
N THR A 30 -7.40 4.19 -2.98
CA THR A 30 -7.81 2.87 -3.48
C THR A 30 -6.60 1.99 -3.73
N TYR A 31 -6.78 0.66 -3.61
CA TYR A 31 -5.72 -0.29 -3.95
C TYR A 31 -5.15 -0.08 -5.36
N GLU A 32 -6.02 0.23 -6.33
CA GLU A 32 -5.62 0.44 -7.71
C GLU A 32 -4.78 1.72 -7.86
N ASP A 33 -5.11 2.78 -7.13
CA ASP A 33 -4.31 4.01 -7.15
C ASP A 33 -2.93 3.79 -6.53
N VAL A 34 -2.83 3.06 -5.42
CA VAL A 34 -1.53 2.73 -4.82
C VAL A 34 -0.71 1.81 -5.73
N ALA A 35 -1.34 0.78 -6.32
CA ALA A 35 -0.67 -0.17 -7.20
C ALA A 35 -0.17 0.44 -8.52
N LYS A 36 -0.72 1.58 -8.97
CA LYS A 36 -0.22 2.31 -10.15
C LYS A 36 1.21 2.83 -9.96
N PHE A 37 1.64 3.05 -8.72
CA PHE A 37 2.99 3.56 -8.41
C PHE A 37 4.02 2.45 -8.24
N GLY A 38 3.56 1.20 -8.15
CA GLY A 38 4.37 0.00 -8.19
C GLY A 38 3.56 -1.22 -7.75
N GLU A 39 3.75 -2.35 -8.42
CA GLU A 39 3.08 -3.59 -8.03
C GLU A 39 3.62 -4.09 -6.69
N PRO A 40 2.75 -4.58 -5.78
CA PRO A 40 3.21 -5.17 -4.53
C PRO A 40 3.96 -6.47 -4.79
N ASP A 41 5.06 -6.68 -4.09
CA ASP A 41 5.82 -7.93 -4.13
C ASP A 41 5.03 -9.09 -3.56
N ASN A 42 4.26 -8.81 -2.52
CA ASN A 42 3.42 -9.79 -1.86
C ASN A 42 2.05 -9.19 -1.60
N LYS A 43 1.02 -10.02 -1.79
CA LYS A 43 -0.35 -9.70 -1.47
C LYS A 43 -0.91 -10.83 -0.62
N ALA A 44 -1.35 -10.51 0.58
CA ALA A 44 -2.08 -11.40 1.46
C ALA A 44 -3.53 -10.93 1.51
N GLU A 45 -4.46 -11.87 1.39
CA GLU A 45 -5.89 -11.58 1.51
C GLU A 45 -6.42 -12.38 2.71
N SER A 46 -7.19 -11.71 3.55
CA SER A 46 -7.85 -12.30 4.70
C SER A 46 -9.31 -11.88 4.70
N GLN A 47 -10.19 -12.74 5.17
CA GLN A 47 -11.61 -12.45 5.25
C GLN A 47 -12.10 -12.69 6.66
N ALA A 48 -12.78 -11.69 7.23
CA ALA A 48 -13.39 -11.73 8.55
C ALA A 48 -14.87 -11.36 8.41
N GLY A 49 -15.73 -12.39 8.35
CA GLY A 49 -17.17 -12.19 8.08
C GLY A 49 -17.40 -11.62 6.68
N ASP A 50 -18.08 -10.47 6.63
CA ASP A 50 -18.39 -9.73 5.40
C ASP A 50 -17.29 -8.76 4.97
N ILE A 51 -16.24 -8.60 5.78
CA ILE A 51 -15.14 -7.69 5.53
C ILE A 51 -13.95 -8.48 4.98
N LYS A 52 -13.42 -8.06 3.84
CA LYS A 52 -12.20 -8.63 3.27
C LYS A 52 -11.05 -7.64 3.42
N MET A 53 -9.97 -8.07 4.04
CA MET A 53 -8.74 -7.29 4.21
C MET A 53 -7.69 -7.78 3.23
N ILE A 54 -6.98 -6.84 2.62
CA ILE A 54 -5.91 -7.08 1.66
C ILE A 54 -4.68 -6.37 2.20
N ILE A 55 -3.64 -7.13 2.52
CA ILE A 55 -2.36 -6.60 2.94
C ILE A 55 -1.43 -6.71 1.73
N ALA A 56 -1.05 -5.57 1.18
CA ALA A 56 -0.09 -5.47 0.09
C ALA A 56 1.25 -5.03 0.66
N SER A 57 2.32 -5.68 0.23
CA SER A 57 3.68 -5.44 0.72
C SER A 57 4.63 -5.13 -0.42
N TRP A 58 5.37 -4.04 -0.29
CA TRP A 58 6.43 -3.59 -1.18
C TRP A 58 7.77 -3.70 -0.45
N SER A 59 8.75 -4.29 -1.11
CA SER A 59 10.06 -4.67 -0.57
C SER A 59 11.18 -4.57 -1.61
N LYS A 60 10.88 -4.88 -2.88
CA LYS A 60 11.73 -4.63 -4.03
C LYS A 60 11.34 -3.24 -4.55
N ASN A 61 12.29 -2.33 -4.68
CA ASN A 61 12.06 -0.94 -5.11
C ASN A 61 11.42 -0.05 -4.02
N ILE A 62 11.92 -0.17 -2.79
CA ILE A 62 11.73 0.87 -1.78
C ILE A 62 13.09 1.34 -1.27
N ASN A 63 13.25 2.66 -1.23
CA ASN A 63 14.45 3.32 -0.76
C ASN A 63 14.54 3.21 0.77
N GLY A 64 15.42 2.33 1.25
CA GLY A 64 15.59 2.06 2.68
C GLY A 64 16.78 1.16 2.95
N ASP A 65 17.03 0.87 4.23
CA ASP A 65 18.11 -0.04 4.63
C ASP A 65 17.74 -1.50 4.28
N LEU A 66 18.73 -2.40 4.36
CA LEU A 66 18.57 -3.81 4.02
C LEU A 66 17.46 -4.45 4.88
N GLY A 67 16.33 -4.81 4.25
CA GLY A 67 15.13 -5.28 4.93
C GLY A 67 13.99 -4.25 5.07
N ALA A 68 14.08 -3.10 4.39
CA ALA A 68 12.97 -2.17 4.31
C ALA A 68 11.72 -2.85 3.71
N ASN A 69 10.54 -2.49 4.22
CA ASN A 69 9.26 -2.92 3.68
C ASN A 69 8.15 -1.89 3.98
N VAL A 70 7.22 -1.75 3.04
CA VAL A 70 5.95 -1.04 3.25
C VAL A 70 4.84 -2.05 3.14
N ASN A 71 3.96 -2.07 4.12
CA ASN A 71 2.74 -2.83 4.13
C ASN A 71 1.57 -1.87 4.17
N VAL A 72 0.67 -1.95 3.20
CA VAL A 72 -0.59 -1.21 3.21
C VAL A 72 -1.72 -2.21 3.36
N THR A 73 -2.57 -1.97 4.34
CA THR A 73 -3.79 -2.73 4.56
C THR A 73 -4.94 -1.98 3.90
N PHE A 74 -5.65 -2.70 3.04
CA PHE A 74 -6.86 -2.24 2.38
C PHE A 74 -8.02 -3.06 2.90
N THR A 75 -9.14 -2.40 3.17
CA THR A 75 -10.39 -3.07 3.45
C THR A 75 -11.27 -2.99 2.21
N GLU A 76 -11.76 -4.14 1.76
CA GLU A 76 -12.79 -4.25 0.76
C GLU A 76 -14.16 -4.21 1.43
N LYS A 77 -14.92 -3.18 1.09
CA LYS A 77 -16.30 -2.98 1.52
C LYS A 77 -17.10 -2.42 0.35
N ASP A 78 -18.30 -2.95 0.12
CA ASP A 78 -19.15 -2.54 -1.01
C ASP A 78 -18.45 -2.62 -2.38
N GLY A 79 -17.50 -3.56 -2.54
CA GLY A 79 -16.70 -3.77 -3.75
C GLY A 79 -15.52 -2.80 -3.94
N GLN A 80 -15.32 -1.85 -3.01
CA GLN A 80 -14.20 -0.91 -3.05
C GLN A 80 -13.11 -1.30 -2.06
N LYS A 81 -11.85 -1.32 -2.52
CA LYS A 81 -10.67 -1.63 -1.71
C LYS A 81 -9.99 -0.34 -1.30
N LEU A 82 -10.22 0.09 -0.06
CA LEU A 82 -9.76 1.37 0.45
C LEU A 82 -8.69 1.18 1.52
N ALA A 83 -7.64 2.00 1.49
CA ALA A 83 -6.55 1.93 2.45
C ALA A 83 -7.04 2.29 3.86
N THR A 84 -6.91 1.35 4.80
CA THR A 84 -7.29 1.54 6.21
C THR A 84 -6.09 1.74 7.12
N SER A 85 -4.93 1.20 6.75
CA SER A 85 -3.73 1.28 7.57
C SER A 85 -2.47 1.14 6.72
N LYS A 86 -1.39 1.73 7.19
CA LYS A 86 -0.05 1.55 6.63
C LYS A 86 0.95 1.23 7.74
N ALA A 87 1.89 0.37 7.42
CA ALA A 87 3.05 0.07 8.25
C ALA A 87 4.29 0.13 7.37
N GLN A 88 5.34 0.81 7.83
CA GLN A 88 6.61 0.89 7.12
C GLN A 88 7.74 0.55 8.09
N MET A 89 8.71 -0.24 7.65
CA MET A 89 9.90 -0.58 8.43
C MET A 89 11.15 -0.32 7.60
N GLY A 90 12.23 0.11 8.26
CA GLY A 90 13.54 0.28 7.63
C GLY A 90 13.65 1.35 6.54
N MET A 91 12.59 2.14 6.32
CA MET A 91 12.61 3.27 5.40
C MET A 91 13.41 4.44 5.99
N LYS A 92 14.17 5.14 5.14
CA LYS A 92 14.91 6.37 5.50
C LYS A 92 14.14 7.64 5.16
#